data_AF-A0A7Z9DKR6-F1
#
_entry.id   AF-A0A7Z9DKR6-F1
#
_cell.length_a   1.000
_cell.length_b   1.000
_cell.length_c   1.000
_cell.angle_alpha   90.00
_cell.angle_beta   90.00
_cell.angle_gamma   90.00
#
_symmetry.space_group_name_H-M   'P 1'
#
loop_
_entity.id
_entity.type
_entity.pdbx_description
1 polymer ?
#
loop_
_entity_poly.entity_id
_entity_poly.type
_entity_poly.pdbx_seq_one_letter_code
_entity_poly.pdbx_strand_id
1 'polypeptide(L)'
;MELTFLGEEIGVSEYLYRYEEMVLYVLREASFADLNSEYSQALLKAELRKAEIDWYEFYQLNRRGPDYSYLQEQITKFGVNRLSLFDRRDEELTVDNFVHFHIESLKSEKLLSALVFLEQDLSFIEGYERKKATEYFEERDQYLKGYESDRISINKTMQQLGYRYLRDHFLIDPLIDSYRKSQIKS
;
A
#
# COMPACT_ATOMS: atom_id res chain seq x y z
N MET A 1 20.35 30.57 -22.81
CA MET A 1 19.20 29.73 -23.21
C MET A 1 19.69 28.30 -23.01
N GLU A 2 19.36 27.70 -21.88
CA GLU A 2 19.79 26.32 -21.61
C GLU A 2 18.97 25.39 -22.51
N LEU A 3 19.66 24.63 -23.37
CA LEU A 3 19.06 23.57 -24.16
C LEU A 3 18.77 22.41 -23.19
N THR A 4 17.57 22.36 -22.63
CA THR A 4 17.10 21.17 -21.92
C THR A 4 16.98 20.04 -22.93
N PHE A 5 17.91 19.08 -22.84
CA PHE A 5 17.93 17.92 -23.72
C PHE A 5 16.78 17.00 -23.32
N LEU A 6 15.68 17.06 -24.07
CA LEU A 6 14.55 16.17 -23.92
C LEU A 6 14.92 14.79 -24.47
N GLY A 7 14.65 13.73 -23.70
CA GLY A 7 14.93 12.33 -24.04
C GLY A 7 14.03 11.78 -25.15
N GLU A 8 13.95 10.45 -25.25
CA GLU A 8 13.10 9.77 -26.23
C GLU A 8 11.61 10.11 -26.00
N GLU A 9 10.91 10.43 -27.08
CA GLU A 9 9.49 10.79 -27.06
C GLU A 9 8.62 9.56 -26.82
N ILE A 10 7.66 9.70 -25.90
CA ILE A 10 6.68 8.67 -25.57
C ILE A 10 5.33 9.03 -26.19
N GLY A 11 4.80 8.11 -26.99
CA GLY A 11 3.43 8.22 -27.52
C GLY A 11 2.37 8.09 -26.42
N VAL A 12 1.20 8.70 -26.61
CA VAL A 12 0.13 8.75 -25.58
C VAL A 12 -0.26 7.37 -25.03
N SER A 13 -0.36 6.34 -25.87
CA SER A 13 -0.72 4.99 -25.43
C SER A 13 0.33 4.36 -24.52
N GLU A 14 1.62 4.53 -24.86
CA GLU A 14 2.72 4.05 -24.03
C GLU A 14 2.83 4.85 -22.73
N TYR A 15 2.66 6.16 -22.81
CA TYR A 15 2.68 7.04 -21.64
C TYR A 15 1.61 6.63 -20.62
N LEU A 16 0.37 6.43 -21.07
CA LEU A 16 -0.74 6.03 -20.19
C LEU A 16 -0.52 4.63 -19.60
N TYR A 17 -0.06 3.69 -20.41
CA TYR A 17 0.25 2.33 -19.93
C TYR A 17 1.32 2.36 -18.83
N ARG A 18 2.45 3.06 -19.08
CA ARG A 18 3.54 3.18 -18.10
C ARG A 18 3.13 3.95 -16.85
N TYR A 19 2.35 5.02 -17.02
CA TYR A 19 1.84 5.80 -15.91
C TYR A 19 0.96 4.94 -15.00
N GLU A 20 0.04 4.17 -15.57
CA GLU A 20 -0.81 3.23 -14.82
C GLU A 20 0.01 2.19 -14.06
N GLU A 21 0.98 1.54 -14.73
CA GLU A 21 1.86 0.55 -14.09
C GLU A 21 2.58 1.15 -12.87
N MET A 22 3.12 2.36 -13.00
CA MET A 22 3.87 3.03 -11.95
C MET A 22 2.97 3.53 -10.81
N VAL A 23 1.77 4.06 -11.12
CA VAL A 23 0.78 4.43 -10.11
C VAL A 23 0.34 3.22 -9.29
N LEU A 24 0.03 2.10 -9.96
CA LEU A 24 -0.34 0.85 -9.28
C LEU A 24 0.79 0.34 -8.39
N TYR A 25 2.04 0.45 -8.83
CA TYR A 25 3.20 0.12 -8.00
C TYR A 25 3.27 1.01 -6.76
N VAL A 26 3.19 2.35 -6.91
CA VAL A 26 3.20 3.30 -5.79
C VAL A 26 2.06 3.01 -4.82
N LEU A 27 0.85 2.70 -5.32
CA LEU A 27 -0.29 2.37 -4.48
C LEU A 27 -0.06 1.09 -3.67
N ARG A 28 0.53 0.05 -4.26
CA ARG A 28 0.82 -1.22 -3.56
C ARG A 28 1.88 -1.06 -2.48
N GLU A 29 2.91 -0.26 -2.75
CA GLU A 29 4.07 -0.12 -1.85
C GLU A 29 3.87 0.96 -0.78
N ALA A 30 3.12 2.02 -1.07
CA ALA A 30 3.05 3.22 -0.24
C ALA A 30 1.63 3.56 0.27
N SER A 31 0.62 2.74 -0.05
CA SER A 31 -0.75 2.93 0.45
C SER A 31 -1.38 1.61 0.89
N PHE A 32 -2.49 1.69 1.63
CA PHE A 32 -3.35 0.55 1.97
C PHE A 32 -4.59 0.47 1.09
N ALA A 33 -4.53 1.06 -0.12
CA ALA A 33 -5.67 1.11 -1.00
C ALA A 33 -6.11 -0.30 -1.42
N ASP A 34 -7.36 -0.65 -1.15
CA ASP A 34 -7.98 -1.82 -1.79
C ASP A 34 -8.24 -1.48 -3.26
N LEU A 35 -7.34 -1.94 -4.14
CA LEU A 35 -7.40 -1.71 -5.58
C LEU A 35 -8.60 -2.39 -6.25
N ASN A 36 -9.25 -3.35 -5.58
CA ASN A 36 -10.44 -4.00 -6.10
C ASN A 36 -11.73 -3.26 -5.72
N SER A 37 -11.67 -2.31 -4.79
CA SER A 37 -12.84 -1.51 -4.41
C SER A 37 -13.29 -0.60 -5.54
N GLU A 38 -14.61 -0.41 -5.67
CA GLU A 38 -15.20 0.50 -6.66
C GLU A 38 -14.65 1.92 -6.54
N TYR A 39 -14.34 2.35 -5.32
CA TYR A 39 -13.77 3.66 -5.04
C TYR A 39 -12.35 3.82 -5.61
N SER A 40 -11.44 2.89 -5.28
CA SER A 40 -10.07 2.93 -5.79
C SER A 40 -10.05 2.82 -7.32
N GLN A 41 -10.92 2.00 -7.90
CA GLN A 41 -11.08 1.91 -9.35
C GLN A 41 -11.60 3.23 -9.96
N ALA A 42 -12.54 3.91 -9.30
CA ALA A 42 -13.04 5.21 -9.75
C ALA A 42 -11.95 6.30 -9.68
N LEU A 43 -11.16 6.32 -8.61
CA LEU A 43 -10.03 7.23 -8.46
C LEU A 43 -8.94 6.96 -9.51
N LEU A 44 -8.58 5.70 -9.73
CA LEU A 44 -7.59 5.34 -10.76
C LEU A 44 -8.06 5.79 -12.15
N LYS A 45 -9.33 5.57 -12.50
CA LYS A 45 -9.91 6.09 -13.75
C LYS A 45 -9.89 7.61 -13.85
N ALA A 46 -10.08 8.33 -12.74
CA ALA A 46 -9.96 9.78 -12.72
C ALA A 46 -8.51 10.23 -12.90
N GLU A 47 -7.57 9.52 -12.29
CA GLU A 47 -6.14 9.79 -12.37
C GLU A 47 -5.59 9.55 -13.78
N LEU A 48 -6.00 8.47 -14.46
CA LEU A 48 -5.60 8.20 -15.84
C LEU A 48 -6.15 9.24 -16.83
N ARG A 49 -7.40 9.72 -16.63
CA ARG A 49 -7.94 10.84 -17.41
C ARG A 49 -7.14 12.12 -17.21
N LYS A 50 -6.66 12.37 -16.00
CA LYS A 50 -5.77 13.50 -15.73
C LYS A 50 -4.43 13.32 -16.44
N ALA A 51 -3.81 12.15 -16.36
CA ALA A 51 -2.54 11.87 -17.02
C ALA A 51 -2.64 12.05 -18.55
N GLU A 52 -3.77 11.66 -19.15
CA GLU A 52 -4.06 11.89 -20.57
C GLU A 52 -4.11 13.38 -20.91
N ILE A 53 -4.83 14.17 -20.10
CA ILE A 53 -4.88 15.64 -20.26
C ILE A 53 -3.47 16.24 -20.15
N ASP A 54 -2.72 15.86 -19.12
CA ASP A 54 -1.36 16.37 -18.88
C ASP A 54 -0.41 16.03 -20.06
N TRP A 55 -0.60 14.89 -20.74
CA TRP A 55 0.13 14.54 -21.97
C TRP A 55 -0.23 15.47 -23.13
N TYR A 56 -1.53 15.71 -23.37
CA TYR A 56 -1.98 16.58 -24.45
C TYR A 56 -1.60 18.04 -24.23
N GLU A 57 -1.65 18.53 -22.99
CA GLU A 57 -1.18 19.88 -22.64
C GLU A 57 0.32 20.04 -22.93
N PHE A 58 1.13 19.05 -22.54
CA PHE A 58 2.56 19.03 -22.88
C PHE A 58 2.78 19.07 -24.40
N TYR A 59 2.05 18.23 -25.15
CA TYR A 59 2.17 18.16 -26.60
C TYR A 59 1.78 19.49 -27.26
N GLN A 60 0.73 20.16 -26.79
CA GLN A 60 0.31 21.45 -27.34
C GLN A 60 1.38 22.53 -27.18
N LEU A 61 2.08 22.54 -26.04
CA LEU A 61 3.12 23.52 -25.72
C LEU A 61 4.44 23.22 -26.43
N ASN A 62 4.82 21.95 -26.53
CA ASN A 62 6.15 21.53 -26.99
C ASN A 62 6.18 20.98 -28.42
N ARG A 63 5.01 20.71 -29.02
CA ARG A 63 4.84 20.10 -30.35
C ARG A 63 5.51 18.73 -30.50
N ARG A 64 5.67 18.04 -29.38
CA ARG A 64 6.15 16.66 -29.25
C ARG A 64 5.62 16.06 -27.96
N GLY A 65 5.55 14.73 -27.90
CA GLY A 65 5.27 14.00 -26.69
C GLY A 65 6.37 14.20 -25.63
N PRO A 66 6.01 13.99 -24.35
CA PRO A 66 6.94 13.98 -23.23
C PRO A 66 7.92 12.81 -23.32
N ASP A 67 8.96 12.87 -22.51
CA ASP A 67 9.92 11.78 -22.33
C ASP A 67 9.70 11.04 -20.99
N TYR A 68 10.55 10.06 -20.71
CA TYR A 68 10.51 9.29 -19.46
C TYR A 68 10.83 10.12 -18.22
N SER A 69 11.57 11.22 -18.36
CA SER A 69 11.88 12.11 -17.25
C SER A 69 10.63 12.88 -16.82
N TYR A 70 9.87 13.40 -17.78
CA TYR A 70 8.58 14.01 -17.52
C TYR A 70 7.61 13.01 -16.90
N LEU A 71 7.54 11.78 -17.42
CA LEU A 71 6.71 10.72 -16.84
C LEU A 71 7.05 10.49 -15.35
N GLN A 72 8.34 10.36 -15.02
CA GLN A 72 8.79 10.16 -13.65
C GLN A 72 8.45 11.37 -12.74
N GLU A 73 8.52 12.59 -13.27
CA GLU A 73 8.09 13.79 -12.56
C GLU A 73 6.59 13.73 -12.23
N GLN A 74 5.75 13.29 -13.18
CA GLN A 74 4.31 13.16 -12.95
C GLN A 74 3.98 12.07 -11.91
N ILE A 75 4.70 10.94 -11.92
CA ILE A 75 4.57 9.92 -10.86
C ILE A 75 4.96 10.47 -9.48
N THR A 76 6.01 11.29 -9.42
CA THR A 76 6.39 11.96 -8.17
C THR A 76 5.30 12.91 -7.70
N LYS A 77 4.71 13.70 -8.61
CA LYS A 77 3.57 14.59 -8.30
C LYS A 77 2.35 13.82 -7.84
N PHE A 78 2.07 12.66 -8.43
CA PHE A 78 1.01 11.76 -7.96
C PHE A 78 1.26 11.33 -6.52
N GLY A 79 2.46 10.80 -6.24
CA GLY A 79 2.85 10.31 -4.91
C GLY A 79 2.69 11.38 -3.83
N VAL A 80 3.10 12.61 -4.12
CA VAL A 80 3.01 13.73 -3.16
C VAL A 80 1.58 14.23 -2.97
N ASN A 81 0.83 14.42 -4.06
CA ASN A 81 -0.41 15.20 -4.01
C ASN A 81 -1.69 14.36 -3.96
N ARG A 82 -1.61 13.08 -4.34
CA ARG A 82 -2.80 12.27 -4.65
C ARG A 82 -2.82 10.89 -4.03
N LEU A 83 -1.66 10.37 -3.64
CA LEU A 83 -1.56 9.06 -2.97
C LEU A 83 -2.51 8.95 -1.77
N SER A 84 -2.62 10.01 -0.97
CA SER A 84 -3.50 10.04 0.20
C SER A 84 -4.99 9.96 -0.12
N LEU A 85 -5.42 10.27 -1.35
CA LEU A 85 -6.82 10.16 -1.75
C LEU A 85 -7.28 8.70 -1.83
N PHE A 86 -6.36 7.79 -2.12
CA PHE A 86 -6.64 6.36 -2.17
C PHE A 86 -6.68 5.72 -0.77
N ASP A 87 -6.30 6.48 0.25
CA ASP A 87 -6.30 6.06 1.64
C ASP A 87 -7.61 6.50 2.30
N ARG A 88 -8.66 5.66 2.24
CA ARG A 88 -9.99 5.91 2.82
C ARG A 88 -10.05 5.87 4.35
N ARG A 89 -8.91 5.88 5.04
CA ARG A 89 -8.87 6.01 6.50
C ARG A 89 -9.15 7.47 6.88
N ASP A 90 -10.39 7.90 6.66
CA ASP A 90 -10.93 9.20 7.11
C ASP A 90 -11.43 9.13 8.57
N GLU A 91 -11.40 7.94 9.18
CA GLU A 91 -11.72 7.72 10.59
C GLU A 91 -10.42 7.44 11.37
N GLU A 92 -10.37 7.85 12.64
CA GLU A 92 -9.37 7.35 13.59
C GLU A 92 -9.29 5.83 13.42
N LEU A 93 -8.08 5.32 13.16
CA LEU A 93 -7.90 3.89 12.96
C LEU A 93 -8.28 3.19 14.26
N THR A 94 -9.40 2.46 14.26
CA THR A 94 -9.81 1.66 15.42
C THR A 94 -8.93 0.42 15.55
N VAL A 95 -8.87 -0.13 16.76
CA VAL A 95 -8.18 -1.41 17.01
C VAL A 95 -8.73 -2.52 16.11
N ASP A 96 -10.05 -2.58 15.93
CA ASP A 96 -10.70 -3.59 15.09
C ASP A 96 -10.27 -3.49 13.63
N ASN A 97 -10.22 -2.27 13.09
CA ASN A 97 -9.77 -2.02 11.72
C ASN A 97 -8.29 -2.36 11.57
N PHE A 98 -7.45 -1.96 12.52
CA PHE A 98 -6.02 -2.29 12.50
C PHE A 98 -5.78 -3.79 12.48
N VAL A 99 -6.43 -4.52 13.40
CA VAL A 99 -6.34 -5.99 13.50
C VAL A 99 -6.87 -6.65 12.22
N HIS A 100 -8.00 -6.19 11.70
CA HIS A 100 -8.59 -6.73 10.48
C HIS A 100 -7.62 -6.60 9.30
N PHE A 101 -7.06 -5.41 9.06
CA PHE A 101 -6.13 -5.19 7.95
C PHE A 101 -4.85 -6.03 8.06
N HIS A 102 -4.33 -6.22 9.28
CA HIS A 102 -3.17 -7.07 9.51
C HIS A 102 -3.44 -8.53 9.09
N ILE A 103 -4.57 -9.09 9.56
CA ILE A 103 -4.94 -10.48 9.24
C ILE A 103 -5.19 -10.67 7.74
N GLU A 104 -5.90 -9.73 7.10
CA GLU A 104 -6.17 -9.82 5.66
C GLU A 104 -4.89 -9.66 4.82
N SER A 105 -3.92 -8.85 5.28
CA SER A 105 -2.59 -8.80 4.66
C SER A 105 -1.89 -10.16 4.72
N LEU A 106 -1.86 -10.83 5.88
CA LEU A 106 -1.27 -12.17 6.00
C LEU A 106 -1.96 -13.21 5.11
N LYS A 107 -3.30 -13.14 4.97
CA LYS A 107 -4.07 -14.04 4.10
C LYS A 107 -3.80 -13.78 2.61
N SER A 108 -3.79 -12.51 2.19
CA SER A 108 -3.55 -12.13 0.80
C SER A 108 -2.13 -12.48 0.32
N GLU A 109 -1.14 -12.36 1.20
CA GLU A 109 0.24 -12.82 0.97
C GLU A 109 0.39 -14.35 1.07
N LYS A 110 -0.70 -15.08 1.35
CA LYS A 110 -0.75 -16.54 1.55
C LYS A 110 0.11 -17.02 2.74
N LEU A 111 0.51 -16.13 3.63
CA LEU A 111 1.26 -16.45 4.85
C LEU A 111 0.37 -17.16 5.87
N LEU A 112 -0.86 -16.65 6.07
CA LEU A 112 -1.90 -17.29 6.88
C LEU A 112 -2.85 -18.06 5.96
N SER A 113 -2.43 -19.24 5.52
CA SER A 113 -3.22 -20.05 4.59
C SER A 113 -3.01 -21.55 4.78
N ALA A 114 -3.92 -22.34 4.21
CA ALA A 114 -3.80 -23.79 4.16
C ALA A 114 -2.58 -24.28 3.35
N LEU A 115 -1.86 -23.40 2.64
CA LEU A 115 -0.59 -23.74 2.01
C LEU A 115 0.54 -23.88 3.04
N VAL A 116 0.47 -23.11 4.12
CA VAL A 116 1.51 -23.04 5.15
C VAL A 116 1.14 -23.89 6.37
N PHE A 117 -0.15 -23.93 6.73
CA PHE A 117 -0.65 -24.58 7.95
C PHE A 117 -1.69 -25.66 7.63
N LEU A 118 -1.98 -26.54 8.60
CA LEU A 118 -3.13 -27.44 8.52
C LEU A 118 -4.43 -26.64 8.73
N GLU A 119 -5.50 -27.01 8.03
CA GLU A 119 -6.77 -26.25 8.09
C GLU A 119 -7.35 -26.16 9.50
N GLN A 120 -7.22 -27.23 10.28
CA GLN A 120 -7.68 -27.30 11.67
C GLN A 120 -6.95 -26.30 12.59
N ASP A 121 -5.72 -25.91 12.26
CA ASP A 121 -4.89 -25.01 13.08
C ASP A 121 -5.06 -23.54 12.71
N LEU A 122 -5.61 -23.25 11.51
CA LEU A 122 -5.76 -21.88 11.01
C LEU A 122 -6.59 -20.99 11.94
N SER A 123 -7.66 -21.53 12.52
CA SER A 123 -8.52 -20.78 13.44
C SER A 123 -7.77 -20.36 14.71
N PHE A 124 -6.95 -21.27 15.25
CA PHE A 124 -6.12 -20.98 16.42
C PHE A 124 -5.05 -19.93 16.10
N ILE A 125 -4.35 -20.09 14.98
CA ILE A 125 -3.30 -19.17 14.54
C ILE A 125 -3.87 -17.77 14.28
N GLU A 126 -5.00 -17.67 13.59
CA GLU A 126 -5.67 -16.40 13.35
C GLU A 126 -6.06 -15.73 14.67
N GLY A 127 -6.64 -16.49 15.62
CA GLY A 127 -6.99 -15.96 16.94
C GLY A 127 -5.78 -15.47 17.75
N TYR A 128 -4.68 -16.22 17.71
CA TYR A 128 -3.42 -15.83 18.35
C TYR A 128 -2.85 -14.54 17.75
N GLU A 129 -2.84 -14.43 16.43
CA GLU A 129 -2.29 -13.25 15.75
C GLU A 129 -3.18 -12.02 15.90
N ARG A 130 -4.51 -12.20 15.92
CA ARG A 130 -5.46 -11.13 16.27
C ARG A 130 -5.16 -10.56 17.65
N LYS A 131 -4.96 -11.43 18.64
CA LYS A 131 -4.63 -11.01 20.01
C LYS A 131 -3.34 -10.20 20.06
N LYS A 132 -2.27 -10.65 19.39
CA LYS A 132 -1.00 -9.90 19.32
C LYS A 132 -1.16 -8.53 18.67
N ALA A 133 -1.92 -8.45 17.57
CA ALA A 133 -2.19 -7.19 16.90
C ALA A 133 -3.01 -6.22 17.78
N THR A 134 -3.98 -6.73 18.53
CA THR A 134 -4.74 -5.95 19.54
C THR A 134 -3.81 -5.39 20.60
N GLU A 135 -3.01 -6.23 21.25
CA GLU A 135 -2.08 -5.83 22.31
C GLU A 135 -1.06 -4.79 21.80
N TYR A 136 -0.52 -5.00 20.59
CA TYR A 136 0.40 -4.07 19.95
C TYR A 136 -0.21 -2.68 19.72
N PHE A 137 -1.47 -2.64 19.26
CA PHE A 137 -2.21 -1.41 19.02
C PHE A 137 -2.48 -0.67 20.33
N GLU A 138 -3.06 -1.35 21.32
CA GLU A 138 -3.44 -0.75 22.60
C GLU A 138 -2.24 -0.16 23.35
N GLU A 139 -1.08 -0.84 23.31
CA GLU A 139 0.16 -0.34 23.90
C GLU A 139 0.61 0.99 23.26
N ARG A 140 0.40 1.16 21.95
CA ARG A 140 0.87 2.31 21.16
C ARG A 140 -0.20 3.37 20.91
N ASP A 141 -1.43 3.12 21.34
CA ASP A 141 -2.52 4.08 21.21
C ASP A 141 -2.79 4.87 22.50
N GLN A 142 -1.95 4.69 23.52
CA GLN A 142 -2.12 5.36 24.80
C GLN A 142 -2.11 6.89 24.66
N TYR A 143 -3.13 7.52 25.21
CA TYR A 143 -3.22 8.97 25.23
C TYR A 143 -2.18 9.56 26.19
N LEU A 144 -1.27 10.37 25.63
CA LEU A 144 -0.30 11.16 26.37
C LEU A 144 -0.41 12.61 25.94
N LYS A 145 -0.67 13.50 26.90
CA LYS A 145 -0.88 14.93 26.63
C LYS A 145 0.36 15.55 25.98
N GLY A 146 0.18 16.17 24.82
CA GLY A 146 1.26 16.77 24.02
C GLY A 146 1.93 15.79 23.03
N TYR A 147 1.51 14.53 23.01
CA TYR A 147 2.00 13.47 22.12
C TYR A 147 0.84 12.79 21.38
N GLU A 148 -0.29 13.47 21.23
CA GLU A 148 -1.49 12.91 20.60
C GLU A 148 -1.23 12.47 19.15
N SER A 149 -0.39 13.20 18.43
CA SER A 149 0.00 12.89 17.05
C SER A 149 0.86 11.64 16.90
N ASP A 150 1.37 11.08 18.00
CA ASP A 150 2.21 9.88 18.01
C ASP A 150 1.39 8.62 18.28
N ARG A 151 0.11 8.75 18.64
CA ARG A 151 -0.77 7.59 18.83
C ARG A 151 -0.94 6.83 17.52
N ILE A 152 -0.90 5.50 17.58
CA ILE A 152 -1.06 4.66 16.38
C ILE A 152 -2.44 4.84 15.69
N SER A 153 -3.50 5.22 16.41
CA SER A 153 -4.80 5.58 15.79
C SER A 153 -4.72 6.78 14.83
N ILE A 154 -3.74 7.66 15.03
CA ILE A 154 -3.58 8.94 14.32
C ILE A 154 -2.36 8.92 13.39
N ASN A 155 -1.23 8.40 13.86
CA ASN A 155 0.06 8.48 13.18
C ASN A 155 0.19 7.41 12.07
N LYS A 156 0.04 7.84 10.81
CA LYS A 156 0.14 6.94 9.64
C LYS A 156 1.49 6.23 9.52
N THR A 157 2.59 6.88 9.91
CA THR A 157 3.93 6.26 9.89
C THR A 157 4.02 5.13 10.91
N MET A 158 3.49 5.33 12.13
CA MET A 158 3.44 4.26 13.13
C MET A 158 2.53 3.11 12.74
N GLN A 159 1.42 3.38 12.05
CA GLN A 159 0.56 2.33 11.51
C GLN A 159 1.35 1.45 10.52
N GLN A 160 2.03 2.06 9.54
CA GLN A 160 2.87 1.34 8.57
C GLN A 160 4.02 0.57 9.21
N LEU A 161 4.67 1.14 10.23
CA LEU A 161 5.70 0.44 10.99
C LEU A 161 5.11 -0.73 11.78
N GLY A 162 3.91 -0.56 12.34
CA GLY A 162 3.18 -1.60 13.07
C GLY A 162 2.85 -2.81 12.22
N TYR A 163 2.29 -2.61 11.03
CA TYR A 163 2.01 -3.71 10.12
C TYR A 163 3.28 -4.48 9.72
N ARG A 164 4.36 -3.77 9.40
CA ARG A 164 5.65 -4.40 9.08
C ARG A 164 6.19 -5.19 10.27
N TYR A 165 6.18 -4.59 11.46
CA TYR A 165 6.64 -5.25 12.68
C TYR A 165 5.86 -6.53 12.96
N LEU A 166 4.52 -6.49 12.93
CA LEU A 166 3.68 -7.65 13.20
C LEU A 166 3.88 -8.75 12.16
N ARG A 167 3.96 -8.39 10.88
CA ARG A 167 4.24 -9.34 9.80
C ARG A 167 5.60 -10.03 10.00
N ASP A 168 6.66 -9.27 10.25
CA ASP A 168 7.99 -9.83 10.45
C ASP A 168 8.03 -10.73 11.70
N HIS A 169 7.32 -10.33 12.77
CA HIS A 169 7.19 -11.14 13.97
C HIS A 169 6.38 -12.41 13.74
N PHE A 170 5.33 -12.38 12.92
CA PHE A 170 4.60 -13.59 12.53
C PHE A 170 5.50 -14.61 11.82
N LEU A 171 6.44 -14.15 10.99
CA LEU A 171 7.34 -15.03 10.26
C LEU A 171 8.33 -15.76 11.17
N ILE A 172 8.79 -15.10 12.24
CA ILE A 172 9.81 -15.62 13.16
C ILE A 172 9.25 -16.11 14.51
N ASP A 173 7.92 -16.06 14.71
CA ASP A 173 7.29 -16.44 15.97
C ASP A 173 7.46 -17.95 16.20
N PRO A 174 8.11 -18.38 17.30
CA PRO A 174 8.38 -19.80 17.56
C PRO A 174 7.13 -20.65 17.73
N LEU A 175 6.04 -20.07 18.25
CA LEU A 175 4.77 -20.78 18.38
C LEU A 175 4.18 -21.00 16.98
N ILE A 176 4.10 -19.95 16.17
CA ILE A 176 3.62 -20.05 14.78
C ILE A 176 4.45 -21.07 13.98
N ASP A 177 5.78 -21.03 14.13
CA ASP A 177 6.69 -21.93 13.44
C ASP A 177 6.40 -23.41 13.76
N SER A 178 6.04 -23.72 15.02
CA SER A 178 5.68 -25.08 15.44
C SER A 178 4.43 -25.64 14.75
N TYR A 179 3.56 -24.77 14.23
CA TYR A 179 2.36 -25.17 13.47
C TYR A 179 2.60 -25.22 11.96
N ARG A 180 3.72 -24.70 11.44
CA ARG A 180 4.00 -24.76 10.00
C ARG A 180 4.08 -26.22 9.58
N LYS A 181 3.47 -26.53 8.44
CA LYS A 181 3.64 -27.83 7.80
C LYS A 181 5.12 -28.05 7.60
N SER A 182 5.70 -28.97 8.36
CA SER A 182 7.05 -29.45 8.10
C SER A 182 7.08 -29.89 6.64
N GLN A 183 7.98 -29.32 5.83
CA GLN A 183 8.18 -29.80 4.48
C GLN A 183 8.58 -31.27 4.58
N ILE A 184 7.60 -32.17 4.40
CA ILE A 184 7.85 -33.57 4.11
C ILE A 184 8.52 -33.51 2.74
N LYS A 185 9.86 -33.49 2.74
CA LYS A 185 10.65 -33.81 1.56
C LYS A 185 10.25 -35.23 1.16
N SER A 186 9.38 -35.34 0.16
CA SER A 186 9.24 -36.57 -0.63
C SER A 186 10.40 -36.68 -1.60
#